data_AF-A0A8T2WRD4-F1
#
_entry.id   AF-A0A8T2WRD4-F1
#
_cell.length_a   1.000
_cell.length_b   1.000
_cell.length_c   1.000
_cell.angle_alpha   90.00
_cell.angle_beta   90.00
_cell.angle_gamma   90.00
#
_symmetry.space_group_name_H-M   'P 1'
#
loop_
_entity.id
_entity.type
_entity.pdbx_description
1 polymer ?
#
loop_
_entity_poly.entity_id
_entity_poly.type
_entity_poly.pdbx_seq_one_letter_code
_entity_poly.pdbx_strand_id
1 'polypeptide(L)'
;MEEVFAAEIAKSLLGKLGSFAVQEFRLAWGLEDDLARLEERLRAINVVLSNAEKQQSKNDSLRLWLHMLREVLYDAEDVLDEIQCETLQRQVMRTKGSTSRK
;
A
#
# COMPACT_ATOMS: atom_id res chain seq x y z
N MET A 1 -10.33 8.36 -18.66
CA MET A 1 -9.38 7.88 -17.64
C MET A 1 -9.83 8.52 -16.35
N GLU A 2 -10.38 7.73 -15.44
CA GLU A 2 -10.78 8.26 -14.12
C GLU A 2 -9.51 8.72 -13.40
N GLU A 3 -9.45 9.99 -13.01
CA GLU A 3 -8.34 10.47 -12.20
C GLU A 3 -8.46 9.80 -10.84
N VAL A 4 -7.65 8.77 -10.61
CA VAL A 4 -7.58 8.14 -9.29
C VAL A 4 -6.95 9.15 -8.33
N PHE A 5 -7.70 9.45 -7.28
CA PHE A 5 -7.29 10.37 -6.24
C PHE A 5 -6.24 9.72 -5.33
N ALA A 6 -5.25 10.51 -4.90
CA ALA A 6 -4.20 10.05 -3.99
C ALA A 6 -4.80 9.50 -2.68
N ALA A 7 -5.95 10.04 -2.24
CA ALA A 7 -6.68 9.56 -1.07
C ALA A 7 -7.15 8.12 -1.21
N GLU A 8 -7.61 7.71 -2.40
CA GLU A 8 -8.06 6.33 -2.64
C GLU A 8 -6.88 5.36 -2.62
N ILE A 9 -5.74 5.74 -3.19
CA ILE A 9 -4.51 4.92 -3.17
C ILE A 9 -3.98 4.81 -1.73
N ALA A 10 -3.97 5.92 -0.98
CA ALA A 10 -3.57 5.91 0.42
C ALA A 10 -4.46 4.98 1.29
N LYS A 11 -5.78 4.95 1.03
CA LYS A 11 -6.70 4.02 1.69
C LYS A 11 -6.42 2.56 1.29
N SER A 12 -6.17 2.29 0.01
CA SER A 12 -5.80 0.97 -0.49
C SER A 12 -4.55 0.45 0.22
N LEU A 13 -3.49 1.26 0.26
CA LEU A 13 -2.24 0.97 0.97
C LEU A 13 -2.46 0.66 2.46
N LEU A 14 -3.26 1.46 3.16
CA LEU A 14 -3.59 1.19 4.56
C LEU A 14 -4.28 -0.17 4.74
N GLY A 15 -5.17 -0.54 3.81
CA GLY A 15 -5.76 -1.88 3.78
C GLY A 15 -4.72 -2.98 3.57
N LYS A 16 -3.80 -2.80 2.61
CA LYS A 16 -2.74 -3.77 2.32
C LYS A 16 -1.75 -3.92 3.47
N LEU A 17 -1.41 -2.84 4.17
CA LEU A 17 -0.57 -2.88 5.38
C LEU A 17 -1.20 -3.72 6.50
N GLY A 18 -2.53 -3.74 6.58
CA GLY A 18 -3.27 -4.60 7.52
C GLY A 18 -3.42 -6.05 7.05
N SER A 19 -2.97 -6.41 5.85
CA SER A 19 -3.13 -7.75 5.30
C SER A 19 -2.24 -8.78 6.01
N PHE A 20 -2.71 -10.02 6.10
CA PHE A 20 -1.97 -11.10 6.73
C PHE A 20 -0.57 -11.30 6.13
N ALA A 21 -0.45 -11.27 4.80
CA ALA A 21 0.83 -11.44 4.12
C ALA A 21 1.84 -10.35 4.49
N VAL A 22 1.41 -9.08 4.56
CA VAL A 22 2.29 -7.98 4.96
C VAL A 22 2.62 -8.07 6.45
N GLN A 23 1.71 -8.55 7.31
CA GLN A 23 1.99 -8.78 8.72
C GLN A 23 2.97 -9.94 8.95
N GLU A 24 2.87 -11.04 8.19
CA GLU A 24 3.87 -12.11 8.23
C GLU A 24 5.24 -11.61 7.76
N PHE A 25 5.26 -10.84 6.66
CA PHE A 25 6.50 -10.25 6.14
C PHE A 25 7.14 -9.28 7.14
N ARG A 26 6.32 -8.41 7.76
CA ARG A 26 6.70 -7.47 8.82
C ARG A 26 7.50 -8.19 9.92
N LEU A 27 6.98 -9.31 10.42
CA LEU A 27 7.62 -10.09 11.47
C LEU A 27 8.84 -10.87 10.98
N ALA A 28 8.76 -11.47 9.79
CA ALA A 28 9.84 -12.29 9.24
C ALA A 28 11.12 -11.50 8.95
N TRP A 29 10.98 -10.22 8.59
CA TRP A 29 12.09 -9.34 8.22
C TRP A 29 12.45 -8.29 9.28
N GLY A 30 11.74 -8.24 10.41
CA GLY A 30 12.03 -7.27 11.48
C GLY A 30 11.67 -5.83 11.11
N LEU A 31 10.59 -5.63 10.35
CA LEU A 31 10.13 -4.32 9.84
C LEU A 31 8.94 -3.75 10.63
N GLU A 32 8.74 -4.19 11.86
CA GLU A 32 7.62 -3.80 12.72
C GLU A 32 7.51 -2.28 12.84
N ASP A 33 8.60 -1.64 13.26
CA ASP A 33 8.64 -0.19 13.49
C ASP A 33 8.53 0.60 12.19
N ASP A 34 9.11 0.09 11.11
CA ASP A 34 9.10 0.76 9.81
C ASP A 34 7.71 0.76 9.17
N LEU A 35 7.04 -0.39 9.16
CA LEU A 35 5.69 -0.52 8.61
C LEU A 35 4.64 0.13 9.52
N ALA A 36 4.83 0.13 10.85
CA ALA A 36 3.97 0.89 11.77
C ALA A 36 4.10 2.40 11.54
N ARG A 37 5.33 2.90 11.36
CA ARG A 37 5.58 4.32 11.05
C ARG A 37 5.05 4.72 9.68
N LEU A 38 5.13 3.84 8.68
CA LEU A 38 4.51 4.06 7.37
C LEU A 38 2.99 4.16 7.50
N GLU A 39 2.37 3.26 8.25
CA GLU A 39 0.92 3.28 8.50
C GLU A 39 0.47 4.57 9.18
N GLU A 40 1.18 5.02 10.22
CA GLU A 40 0.89 6.27 10.91
C GLU A 40 1.00 7.49 9.97
N ARG A 41 2.08 7.57 9.19
CA ARG A 41 2.29 8.65 8.22
C ARG A 41 1.21 8.66 7.14
N LEU A 42 0.85 7.50 6.60
CA LEU A 42 -0.21 7.39 5.60
C LEU A 42 -1.56 7.83 6.16
N ARG A 43 -1.89 7.49 7.41
CA ARG A 43 -3.11 7.99 8.08
C ARG A 43 -3.11 9.52 8.17
N ALA A 44 -1.99 10.11 8.59
CA ALA A 44 -1.86 11.57 8.67
C ALA A 44 -2.00 12.24 7.28
N ILE A 45 -1.34 11.68 6.26
CA ILE A 45 -1.44 12.17 4.87
C ILE A 45 -2.88 12.08 4.36
N ASN A 46 -3.57 10.96 4.60
CA ASN A 46 -4.94 10.73 4.12
C ASN A 46 -5.95 11.76 4.66
N VAL A 47 -5.75 12.26 5.88
CA VAL A 47 -6.55 13.35 6.45
C VAL A 47 -6.39 14.63 5.64
N VAL A 48 -5.16 14.96 5.22
CA VAL A 48 -4.85 16.17 4.45
C VAL A 48 -5.34 16.06 3.00
N LEU A 49 -5.20 14.86 2.39
CA LEU A 49 -5.57 14.60 1.00
C LEU A 49 -7.03 14.95 0.69
N SER A 50 -7.96 14.60 1.59
CA SER A 50 -9.40 14.88 1.42
C SER A 50 -9.73 16.37 1.24
N ASN A 51 -8.93 17.26 1.83
CA ASN A 51 -9.09 18.71 1.66
C ASN A 51 -8.29 19.23 0.46
N ALA A 52 -7.09 18.70 0.25
CA ALA A 52 -6.21 19.09 -0.84
C ALA A 52 -6.83 18.79 -2.23
N GLU A 53 -7.39 17.61 -2.42
CA GLU A 53 -7.96 17.17 -3.70
C GLU A 53 -9.16 18.03 -4.14
N LYS A 54 -9.97 18.52 -3.19
CA LYS A 54 -11.08 19.44 -3.47
C LYS A 54 -10.60 20.81 -3.98
N GLN A 55 -9.37 21.19 -3.63
CA GLN A 55 -8.79 22.50 -3.96
C GLN A 55 -7.83 22.42 -5.15
N GLN A 56 -7.50 21.22 -5.66
CA GLN A 56 -6.47 21.02 -6.68
C GLN A 56 -6.76 21.73 -8.00
N SER A 57 -8.04 21.93 -8.35
CA SER A 57 -8.44 22.58 -9.60
C SER A 57 -8.10 24.07 -9.65
N LYS A 58 -7.83 24.69 -8.50
CA LYS A 58 -7.57 26.13 -8.37
C LYS A 58 -6.11 26.45 -8.04
N ASN A 59 -5.26 25.43 -7.90
CA ASN A 59 -3.87 25.59 -7.50
C ASN A 59 -2.97 24.58 -8.22
N ASP A 60 -2.27 25.07 -9.25
CA ASP A 60 -1.39 24.24 -10.07
C ASP A 60 -0.22 23.63 -9.27
N SER A 61 0.30 24.33 -8.26
CA SER A 61 1.35 23.81 -7.39
C SER A 61 0.84 22.66 -6.52
N LEU A 62 -0.39 22.78 -6.01
CA LEU A 62 -1.04 21.72 -5.25
C LEU A 62 -1.32 20.51 -6.15
N ARG A 63 -1.79 20.73 -7.38
CA ARG A 63 -2.01 19.67 -8.36
C ARG A 63 -0.72 18.92 -8.69
N LEU A 64 0.40 19.62 -8.88
CA LEU A 64 1.70 18.99 -9.12
C LEU A 64 2.14 18.16 -7.90
N TRP A 65 2.01 18.70 -6.69
CA TRP A 65 2.38 17.99 -5.47
C TRP A 65 1.54 16.72 -5.26
N LEU A 66 0.22 16.79 -5.49
CA LEU A 66 -0.68 15.63 -5.42
C LEU A 66 -0.35 14.58 -6.49
N HIS A 67 0.05 15.02 -7.70
CA HIS A 67 0.50 14.10 -8.74
C HIS A 67 1.77 13.35 -8.32
N MET A 68 2.80 14.07 -7.83
CA MET A 68 4.03 13.42 -7.33
C MET A 68 3.76 12.47 -6.17
N LEU A 69 2.89 12.85 -5.24
CA LEU A 69 2.52 11.99 -4.12
C LEU A 69 1.84 10.72 -4.61
N ARG A 70 0.95 10.82 -5.61
CA ARG A 70 0.30 9.65 -6.21
C ARG A 70 1.30 8.67 -6.82
N GLU A 71 2.31 9.14 -7.55
CA GLU A 71 3.36 8.25 -8.08
C GLU A 71 4.06 7.48 -6.95
N VAL A 72 4.43 8.17 -5.86
CA VAL A 72 5.06 7.51 -4.69
C VAL A 72 4.12 6.52 -4.00
N LEU A 73 2.81 6.80 -3.95
CA LEU A 73 1.83 5.87 -3.39
C LEU A 73 1.67 4.64 -4.29
N TYR A 74 1.74 4.78 -5.62
CA TYR A 74 1.74 3.64 -6.53
C TYR A 74 2.99 2.77 -6.37
N ASP A 75 4.17 3.37 -6.30
CA ASP A 75 5.42 2.62 -6.06
C ASP A 75 5.33 1.80 -4.76
N ALA A 76 4.77 2.39 -3.70
CA ALA A 76 4.56 1.69 -2.44
C ALA A 76 3.51 0.57 -2.56
N GLU A 77 2.49 0.78 -3.38
CA GLU A 77 1.41 -0.18 -3.61
C GLU A 77 1.92 -1.43 -4.34
N ASP A 78 2.75 -1.22 -5.37
CA ASP A 78 3.38 -2.29 -6.14
C ASP A 78 4.27 -3.17 -5.25
N VAL A 79 5.06 -2.57 -4.34
CA VAL A 79 5.89 -3.32 -3.39
C VAL A 79 5.05 -4.18 -2.45
N LEU A 80 3.93 -3.67 -1.93
CA LEU A 80 3.06 -4.45 -1.05
C LEU A 80 2.34 -5.57 -1.82
N ASP A 81 1.97 -5.33 -3.09
CA ASP A 81 1.37 -6.35 -3.95
C ASP A 81 2.34 -7.49 -4.28
N GLU A 82 3.63 -7.18 -4.50
CA GLU A 82 4.66 -8.19 -4.68
C GLU A 82 4.81 -9.08 -3.44
N ILE A 83 4.85 -8.48 -2.24
CA ILE A 83 4.89 -9.23 -0.97
C ILE A 83 3.68 -10.15 -0.82
N GLN A 84 2.47 -9.64 -1.11
CA GLN A 84 1.24 -10.45 -1.05
C GLN A 84 1.28 -11.60 -2.06
N CYS A 85 1.69 -11.32 -3.30
CA CYS A 85 1.81 -12.31 -4.35
C CYS A 85 2.81 -13.42 -3.98
N GLU A 86 4.01 -13.07 -3.52
CA GLU A 86 5.00 -14.04 -3.06
C GLU A 86 4.49 -14.91 -1.91
N THR A 87 3.79 -14.30 -0.95
CA THR A 87 3.23 -15.02 0.19
C THR A 87 2.19 -16.03 -0.26
N LEU A 88 1.28 -15.64 -1.15
CA LEU A 88 0.29 -16.54 -1.75
C LEU A 88 0.96 -17.67 -2.54
N GLN A 89 2.00 -17.38 -3.34
CA GLN A 89 2.75 -18.39 -4.07
C GLN A 89 3.38 -19.43 -3.13
N ARG A 90 4.02 -18.98 -2.02
CA ARG A 90 4.59 -19.88 -1.01
C ARG A 90 3.51 -20.75 -0.36
N GLN A 91 2.33 -20.21 -0.07
CA GLN A 91 1.21 -20.97 0.47
C GLN A 91 0.73 -22.06 -0.51
N VAL A 92 0.57 -21.71 -1.79
CA VAL A 92 0.16 -22.68 -2.84
C VAL A 92 1.20 -23.79 -3.05
N MET A 93 2.49 -23.47 -3.02
CA MET A 93 3.55 -24.49 -3.12
C MET A 93 3.53 -25.45 -1.93
N ARG A 94 3.30 -24.93 -0.71
CA ARG A 94 3.18 -25.74 0.51
C ARG A 94 1.98 -26.70 0.43
N THR A 95 0.84 -26.26 -0.09
CA THR A 95 -0.36 -27.12 -0.19
C THR A 95 -0.23 -28.20 -1.26
N LYS A 96 0.35 -27.89 -2.43
CA LYS A 96 0.59 -28.86 -3.52
C LYS A 96 1.64 -29.93 -3.16
N GLY A 97 2.67 -29.59 -2.40
CA GLY A 97 3.67 -30.55 -1.92
C GLY A 97 3.11 -31.59 -0.95
N SER A 98 2.07 -31.23 -0.20
CA SER A 98 1.42 -32.12 0.78
C SER A 98 0.45 -33.13 0.14
N THR A 99 -0.04 -32.89 -1.08
CA THR A 99 -0.94 -33.80 -1.79
C THR A 99 -0.23 -34.88 -2.60
N SER A 100 1.08 -34.75 -2.85
CA SER A 100 1.87 -35.74 -3.61
C SER A 100 2.52 -36.83 -2.75
N ARG A 101 2.30 -36.82 -1.43
CA ARG A 101 2.74 -37.87 -0.50
C ARG A 101 1.51 -38.67 -0.04
N LYS A 102 1.05 -39.61 -0.86
CA LYS A 102 0.13 -40.68 -0.45
C LYS A 102 0.44 -41.93 -1.25
#